data_AF-A0A847EK15-F1
#
_entry.id   AF-A0A847EK15-F1
#
_cell.length_a   1.000
_cell.length_b   1.000
_cell.length_c   1.000
_cell.angle_alpha   90.00
_cell.angle_beta   90.00
_cell.angle_gamma   90.00
#
_symmetry.space_group_name_H-M   'P 1'
#
loop_
_entity.id
_entity.type
_entity.pdbx_description
1 polymer ?
#
loop_
_entity_poly.entity_id
_entity_poly.type
_entity_poly.pdbx_seq_one_letter_code
_entity_poly.pdbx_strand_id
1 'polypeptide(L)' 'MNAPNELIKEHLRQLPTNPGVYIFKDAEGTIIYVGKSNSLENRVKSY' A
#
# COMPACT_ATOMS: atom_id res chain seq x y z
N MET A 1 -17.15 -4.41 -15.70
CA MET A 1 -17.15 -4.60 -14.23
C MET A 1 -15.74 -5.01 -13.85
N ASN A 2 -14.91 -4.09 -13.35
CA ASN A 2 -13.54 -4.45 -12.99
C ASN A 2 -13.58 -5.16 -11.65
N ALA A 3 -13.07 -6.39 -11.61
CA ALA A 3 -13.01 -7.18 -10.38
C ALA A 3 -12.22 -6.41 -9.30
N PRO A 4 -12.55 -6.56 -8.00
CA PRO A 4 -11.89 -5.86 -6.90
C PRO A 4 -10.35 -5.91 -6.95
N ASN A 5 -9.78 -6.99 -7.49
CA ASN A 5 -8.34 -7.15 -7.66
C ASN A 5 -7.70 -6.20 -8.66
N GLU A 6 -8.42 -5.70 -9.67
CA GLU A 6 -7.85 -4.80 -10.67
C GLU A 6 -7.64 -3.39 -10.11
N LEU A 7 -8.58 -2.89 -9.29
CA LEU A 7 -8.42 -1.60 -8.60
C LEU A 7 -7.24 -1.60 -7.62
N ILE A 8 -6.99 -2.74 -6.95
CA ILE A 8 -5.83 -2.90 -6.06
C ILE A 8 -4.54 -2.87 -6.89
N LYS A 9 -4.50 -3.62 -8.00
CA LYS A 9 -3.33 -3.63 -8.90
C LYS A 9 -3.01 -2.24 -9.46
N GLU A 10 -4.02 -1.46 -9.83
CA GLU A 10 -3.83 -0.09 -10.32
C GLU A 10 -3.21 0.81 -9.25
N HIS A 11 -3.70 0.75 -8.00
CA HIS A 11 -3.10 1.49 -6.89
C HIS A 11 -1.65 1.05 -6.62
N LEU A 12 -1.36 -0.24 -6.66
CA LEU A 12 0.00 -0.76 -6.46
C LEU A 12 0.98 -0.24 -7.52
N ARG A 13 0.53 0.00 -8.76
CA ARG A 13 1.35 0.58 -9.83
C ARG A 13 1.65 2.06 -9.63
N GLN A 14 0.86 2.76 -8.81
CA GLN A 14 1.02 4.19 -8.54
C GLN A 14 1.89 4.46 -7.31
N LEU A 15 2.35 3.41 -6.60
CA LEU A 15 3.20 3.59 -5.44
C LEU A 15 4.56 4.16 -5.82
N PRO A 16 5.10 5.11 -5.05
CA PRO A 16 6.38 5.71 -5.35
C PRO A 16 7.53 4.75 -5.00
N THR A 17 8.60 4.83 -5.80
CA THR A 17 9.88 4.15 -5.55
C THR A 17 10.76 4.88 -4.52
N ASN A 18 10.25 5.97 -3.94
CA ASN A 18 10.98 6.86 -3.04
C ASN A 18 10.76 6.52 -1.57
N PRO A 19 11.60 7.04 -0.65
CA PRO A 19 11.42 6.86 0.78
C PRO A 19 10.10 7.47 1.27
N GLY A 20 9.49 6.83 2.27
CA GLY A 20 8.26 7.32 2.85
C GLY A 20 7.75 6.48 4.01
N VAL A 21 6.59 6.88 4.52
CA VAL A 21 5.85 6.20 5.58
C VAL A 21 4.59 5.57 4.99
N TYR A 22 4.26 4.35 5.41
CA TYR A 22 3.04 3.66 5.05
C TYR A 22 2.26 3.26 6.30
N ILE A 23 0.94 3.18 6.15
CA ILE A 23 -0.01 2.93 7.24
C ILE A 23 -0.90 1.77 6.82
N PHE A 24 -0.98 0.73 7.65
CA PHE A 24 -2.03 -0.27 7.54
C PHE A 24 -3.19 0.10 8.45
N LYS A 25 -4.38 -0.04 7.91
CA LYS A 25 -5.64 0.15 8.61
C LYS A 25 -6.46 -1.13 8.58
N ASP A 26 -7.25 -1.38 9.61
CA ASP A 26 -8.25 -2.43 9.58
C ASP A 26 -9.46 -2.03 8.71
N ALA A 27 -10.46 -2.90 8.65
CA ALA A 27 -11.68 -2.67 7.87
C ALA A 27 -12.53 -1.49 8.37
N GLU A 28 -12.37 -1.10 9.63
CA GLU A 28 -13.05 0.05 10.25
C GLU A 28 -12.25 1.35 10.09
N GLY A 29 -11.03 1.28 9.55
CA GLY A 29 -10.13 2.40 9.33
C GLY A 29 -9.20 2.69 10.50
N THR A 30 -9.19 1.88 11.55
CA THR A 30 -8.28 2.00 12.69
C THR A 30 -6.86 1.72 12.24
N ILE A 31 -5.92 2.59 12.61
CA ILE A 31 -4.50 2.39 12.32
C ILE A 31 -3.99 1.23 13.16
N ILE A 32 -3.55 0.15 12.51
CA ILE A 32 -3.03 -1.05 13.17
C ILE A 32 -1.50 -1.16 13.06
N TYR A 33 -0.89 -0.47 12.08
CA TYR A 33 0.56 -0.46 11.90
C TYR A 33 1.02 0.77 11.12
N VAL A 34 2.18 1.30 11.50
CA VAL A 34 2.88 2.37 10.77
C VAL A 34 4.33 1.94 10.56
N GLY A 35 4.81 2.03 9.32
CA GLY A 35 6.19 1.70 8.99
C GLY A 35 6.81 2.71 8.04
N LYS A 36 8.14 2.69 7.95
CA LYS A 36 8.93 3.48 6.98
C LYS A 36 9.70 2.57 6.05
N SER A 37 9.97 3.04 4.83
CA SER A 37 10.80 2.33 3.85
C SER A 37 11.56 3.32 2.99
N ASN A 38 12.67 2.86 2.40
CA ASN A 38 13.40 3.60 1.35
C ASN A 38 12.70 3.54 -0.02
N SER A 39 11.79 2.58 -0.21
CA SER A 39 10.90 2.47 -1.37
C SER A 39 9.55 1.95 -0.90
N LEU A 40 8.49 2.75 -1.08
CA LEU A 40 7.14 2.35 -0.71
C LEU A 40 6.60 1.24 -1.61
N GLU A 41 6.89 1.29 -2.91
CA GLU A 41 6.51 0.25 -3.87
C GLU A 41 7.01 -1.14 -3.45
N ASN A 42 8.32 -1.27 -3.21
CA ASN A 42 8.93 -2.55 -2.82
C ASN A 42 8.36 -3.05 -1.49
N ARG A 43 8.13 -2.13 -0.55
CA ARG A 43 7.67 -2.48 0.78
C ARG A 43 6.24 -3.01 0.77
N VAL A 44 5.33 -2.34 0.06
CA VAL A 44 3.92 -2.76 -0.01
C VAL A 44 3.79 -4.07 -0.80
N LYS A 45 4.55 -4.26 -1.88
CA LYS A 45 4.55 -5.51 -2.67
C LYS A 45 5.08 -6.75 -1.93
N SER A 46 5.75 -6.57 -0.78
CA SER A 46 6.28 -7.68 0.02
C SER A 46 5.24 -8.30 0.96
N TYR A 47 4.04 -7.72 1.02
CA TYR A 47 2.88 -8.23 1.74
C TYR A 47 1.86 -8.77 0.73
#